data_AF-A0A8S2KG66-F1
#
_entry.id   AF-A0A8S2KG66-F1
#
_cell.length_a   1.000
_cell.length_b   1.000
_cell.length_c   1.000
_cell.angle_alpha   90.00
_cell.angle_beta   90.00
_cell.angle_gamma   90.00
#
_symmetry.space_group_name_H-M   'P 1'
#
loop_
_entity.id
_entity.type
_entity.pdbx_description
1 polymer ?
#
loop_
_entity_poly.entity_id
_entity_poly.type
_entity_poly.pdbx_seq_one_letter_code
_entity_poly.pdbx_strand_id
1 'polypeptide(L)'
;RELREKFDRELELIEEQWRKEADNLMGLVSKLEDENRRLRDELQHKTDLNETSNRPSSAETISITREELQCIKNLTDENMKLKRTVKTKDKELTQKTLDIEAVHGQLERVCKLNCTLRQKNTFSSNQTQRLMVEKFDLEVQLKEKENFITHMKDRVADDLTSPTTPTNPINDLNMFEAHQPRFSLEELRQVLWERNDLKTKLMEVEEELRLFKEQEDDENNAPVEGPIPLEPEEKLYGQKRDESKIRQFFRFVFGDYPTAATAVDTLSTVPGNVRKFPFITDVLR
;
A
#
# COMPACT_ATOMS: atom_id res chain seq x y z
N ARG A 1 -6.70 30.34 -46.76
CA ARG A 1 -5.80 29.33 -47.36
C ARG A 1 -5.72 28.13 -46.43
N GLU A 2 -5.35 28.34 -45.16
CA GLU A 2 -5.31 27.31 -44.10
C GLU A 2 -6.61 26.50 -43.90
N LEU A 3 -7.79 27.12 -44.02
CA LEU A 3 -9.05 26.38 -43.88
C LEU A 3 -9.27 25.36 -45.01
N ARG A 4 -8.88 25.69 -46.25
CA ARG A 4 -8.95 24.76 -47.38
C ARG A 4 -7.98 23.60 -47.18
N GLU A 5 -6.75 23.90 -46.77
CA GLU A 5 -5.73 22.88 -46.46
C GLU A 5 -6.15 21.96 -45.29
N LYS A 6 -7.00 22.42 -44.37
CA LYS A 6 -7.59 21.56 -43.33
C LYS A 6 -8.68 20.64 -43.89
N PHE A 7 -9.60 21.18 -44.69
CA PHE A 7 -10.62 20.36 -45.35
C PHE A 7 -10.03 19.33 -46.31
N ASP A 8 -8.98 19.69 -47.07
CA ASP A 8 -8.31 18.77 -47.98
C ASP A 8 -7.66 17.61 -47.18
N ARG A 9 -7.04 17.90 -46.04
CA ARG A 9 -6.49 16.86 -45.13
C ARG A 9 -7.57 15.99 -44.50
N GLU A 10 -8.68 16.57 -44.07
CA GLU A 10 -9.81 15.82 -43.52
C GLU A 10 -10.45 14.91 -44.58
N LEU A 11 -10.55 15.39 -45.82
CA LEU A 11 -11.04 14.61 -46.95
C LEU A 11 -10.11 13.43 -47.27
N GLU A 12 -8.80 13.67 -47.35
CA GLU A 12 -7.79 12.63 -47.54
C GLU A 12 -7.87 11.53 -46.46
N LEU A 13 -8.09 11.91 -45.20
CA LEU A 13 -8.24 10.96 -44.09
C LEU A 13 -9.52 10.12 -44.23
N ILE A 14 -10.63 10.72 -44.65
CA ILE A 14 -11.89 10.01 -44.88
C ILE A 14 -11.73 9.04 -46.06
N GLU A 15 -11.12 9.47 -47.17
CA GLU A 15 -10.86 8.61 -48.32
C GLU A 15 -9.96 7.43 -47.97
N GLU A 16 -8.90 7.66 -47.20
CA GLU A 16 -7.99 6.61 -46.73
C GLU A 16 -8.70 5.63 -45.79
N GLN A 17 -9.58 6.12 -44.92
CA GLN A 17 -10.40 5.25 -44.05
C GLN A 17 -11.37 4.40 -44.87
N TRP A 18 -12.03 4.99 -45.87
CA TRP A 18 -12.93 4.25 -46.77
C TRP A 18 -12.20 3.18 -47.58
N ARG A 19 -10.97 3.47 -48.06
CA ARG A 19 -10.13 2.46 -48.72
C ARG A 19 -9.80 1.30 -47.79
N LYS A 20 -9.38 1.58 -46.56
CA LYS A 20 -9.09 0.55 -45.55
C LYS A 20 -10.31 -0.31 -45.23
N GLU A 21 -11.47 0.30 -45.06
CA GLU A 21 -12.72 -0.43 -44.80
C GLU A 21 -13.13 -1.31 -45.99
N ALA A 22 -13.01 -0.79 -47.21
CA ALA A 22 -13.26 -1.56 -48.43
C ALA A 22 -12.32 -2.76 -48.56
N ASP A 23 -11.02 -2.59 -48.31
CA ASP A 23 -10.03 -3.67 -48.34
C ASP A 23 -10.31 -4.74 -47.27
N ASN A 24 -10.69 -4.32 -46.06
CA ASN A 24 -11.06 -5.24 -44.98
C ASN A 24 -12.30 -6.06 -45.32
N LEU A 25 -13.34 -5.44 -45.89
CA LEU A 25 -14.55 -6.12 -46.32
C LEU A 25 -14.27 -7.08 -47.47
N MET A 26 -13.47 -6.67 -48.46
CA MET A 26 -13.01 -7.55 -49.55
C MET A 26 -12.23 -8.76 -49.02
N GLY A 27 -11.35 -8.54 -48.05
CA GLY A 27 -10.62 -9.61 -47.37
C GLY A 27 -11.52 -10.59 -46.62
N LEU A 28 -12.59 -10.10 -45.99
CA LEU A 28 -13.59 -10.96 -45.33
C LEU A 28 -14.41 -11.75 -46.34
N VAL A 29 -14.85 -11.13 -47.43
CA VAL A 29 -15.58 -11.81 -48.51
C VAL A 29 -14.73 -12.93 -49.10
N SER A 30 -13.45 -12.68 -49.40
CA SER A 30 -12.54 -13.71 -49.92
C SER A 30 -12.42 -14.90 -48.96
N LYS A 31 -12.28 -14.64 -47.65
CA LYS A 31 -12.21 -15.73 -46.64
C LYS A 31 -13.50 -16.55 -46.57
N LEU A 32 -14.65 -15.88 -46.61
CA LEU A 32 -15.96 -16.54 -46.62
C LEU A 32 -16.21 -17.31 -47.92
N GLU A 33 -15.73 -16.81 -49.05
CA GLU A 33 -15.80 -17.52 -50.33
C GLU A 33 -14.92 -18.78 -50.33
N ASP A 34 -13.71 -18.69 -49.76
CA ASP A 34 -12.81 -19.84 -49.59
C ASP A 34 -13.41 -20.89 -48.65
N GLU A 35 -13.99 -20.46 -47.52
CA GLU A 35 -14.66 -21.38 -46.59
C GLU A 35 -15.91 -22.02 -47.21
N ASN A 36 -16.72 -21.25 -47.93
CA ASN A 36 -17.87 -21.79 -48.67
C ASN A 36 -17.45 -22.79 -49.75
N ARG A 37 -16.34 -22.52 -50.46
CA ARG A 37 -15.77 -23.47 -51.42
C ARG A 37 -15.36 -24.76 -50.72
N ARG A 38 -14.63 -24.66 -49.62
CA ARG A 38 -14.20 -25.81 -48.81
C ARG A 38 -15.38 -26.64 -48.30
N LEU A 39 -16.43 -26.00 -47.79
CA LEU A 39 -17.62 -26.68 -47.30
C LEU A 39 -18.42 -27.36 -48.43
N ARG A 40 -18.48 -26.73 -49.61
CA ARG A 40 -19.09 -27.35 -50.81
C ARG A 40 -18.30 -28.59 -51.24
N ASP A 41 -16.97 -28.51 -51.26
CA ASP A 41 -16.11 -29.65 -51.59
C ASP A 41 -16.28 -30.79 -50.58
N GLU A 42 -16.37 -30.49 -49.28
CA GLU A 42 -16.60 -31.49 -48.23
C GLU A 42 -18.01 -32.13 -48.32
N LEU A 43 -19.03 -31.34 -48.63
CA LEU A 43 -20.38 -31.84 -48.90
C LEU A 43 -20.40 -32.72 -50.14
N GLN A 44 -19.74 -32.31 -51.22
CA GLN A 44 -19.64 -33.09 -52.45
C GLN A 44 -18.92 -34.42 -52.20
N HIS A 45 -17.82 -34.41 -51.45
CA HIS A 45 -17.13 -35.64 -51.06
C HIS A 45 -18.04 -36.57 -50.23
N LYS A 46 -18.87 -36.02 -49.34
CA LYS A 46 -19.86 -36.81 -48.58
C LYS A 46 -21.00 -37.35 -49.46
N THR A 47 -21.44 -36.61 -50.48
CA THR A 47 -22.46 -37.08 -51.43
C THR A 47 -21.91 -38.14 -52.38
N ASP A 48 -20.69 -38.00 -52.87
CA ASP A 48 -20.05 -38.96 -53.78
C ASP A 48 -19.79 -40.30 -53.06
N LEU A 49 -19.43 -40.26 -51.77
CA LEU A 49 -19.37 -41.44 -50.89
C LEU A 49 -20.74 -42.07 -50.64
N ASN A 50 -21.83 -41.29 -50.71
CA ASN A 50 -23.20 -41.77 -50.51
C ASN A 50 -23.78 -42.38 -51.80
N GLU A 51 -23.51 -41.78 -52.97
CA GLU A 51 -23.98 -42.27 -54.28
C GLU A 51 -23.32 -43.60 -54.69
N THR A 52 -22.07 -43.81 -54.30
CA THR A 52 -21.39 -45.12 -54.46
C THR A 52 -21.97 -46.24 -53.59
N SER A 53 -22.85 -45.91 -52.63
CA SER A 53 -23.47 -46.84 -51.67
C SER A 53 -25.00 -46.99 -51.82
N ASN A 54 -25.60 -46.60 -52.95
CA ASN A 54 -27.04 -46.76 -53.18
C ASN A 54 -27.46 -48.20 -53.53
N ARG A 55 -27.56 -49.06 -52.51
CA ARG A 55 -28.51 -50.19 -52.44
C ARG A 55 -29.35 -50.01 -51.18
N PRO A 56 -30.69 -49.95 -51.25
CA PRO A 56 -31.50 -49.57 -50.10
C PRO A 56 -31.57 -50.76 -49.14
N SER A 57 -30.97 -50.61 -47.96
CA SER A 57 -31.23 -51.47 -46.80
C SER A 57 -31.65 -50.57 -45.65
N SER A 58 -32.91 -50.75 -45.22
CA SER A 58 -33.45 -50.18 -44.00
C SER A 58 -32.61 -50.62 -42.80
N ALA A 59 -32.35 -49.70 -41.87
CA ALA A 59 -31.57 -49.81 -40.64
C ALA A 59 -30.11 -49.34 -40.78
N GLU A 60 -29.91 -48.02 -40.65
CA GLU A 60 -28.63 -47.42 -40.24
C GLU A 60 -28.26 -47.93 -38.84
N THR A 61 -27.63 -49.09 -38.78
CA THR A 61 -26.80 -49.46 -37.64
C THR A 61 -25.39 -49.08 -38.03
N ILE A 62 -24.84 -48.03 -37.39
CA ILE A 62 -23.42 -47.69 -37.49
C ILE A 62 -22.65 -48.94 -37.04
N SER A 63 -22.08 -49.69 -37.99
CA SER A 63 -21.32 -50.90 -37.70
C SER A 63 -19.94 -50.51 -37.18
N ILE A 64 -19.86 -50.18 -35.88
CA ILE A 64 -18.59 -49.94 -35.18
C ILE A 64 -17.78 -51.25 -35.21
N THR A 65 -16.59 -51.21 -35.78
CA THR A 65 -15.69 -52.35 -35.85
C THR A 65 -15.20 -52.74 -34.45
N ARG A 66 -14.82 -54.01 -34.29
CA ARG A 66 -14.27 -54.52 -33.02
C ARG A 66 -13.02 -53.75 -32.57
N GLU A 67 -12.22 -53.30 -33.53
CA GLU A 67 -10.99 -52.53 -33.29
C GLU A 67 -11.32 -51.12 -32.77
N GLU A 68 -12.33 -50.46 -33.34
CA GLU A 68 -12.83 -49.16 -32.85
C GLU A 68 -13.41 -49.27 -31.44
N LEU A 69 -14.18 -50.31 -31.13
CA LEU A 69 -14.67 -50.55 -29.77
C LEU A 69 -13.52 -50.77 -28.77
N GLN A 70 -12.48 -51.50 -29.17
CA GLN A 70 -11.29 -51.71 -28.33
C GLN A 70 -10.51 -50.40 -28.11
N CYS A 71 -10.39 -49.56 -29.14
CA CYS A 71 -9.78 -48.24 -29.05
C CYS A 71 -10.56 -47.33 -28.09
N ILE A 72 -11.89 -47.26 -28.23
CA ILE A 72 -12.76 -46.48 -27.36
C ILE A 72 -12.64 -46.95 -25.90
N LYS A 73 -12.58 -48.26 -25.66
CA LYS A 73 -12.36 -48.81 -24.32
C LYS A 73 -11.03 -48.37 -23.73
N ASN A 74 -9.94 -48.50 -24.47
CA ASN A 74 -8.60 -48.09 -24.02
C ASN A 74 -8.56 -46.59 -23.71
N LEU A 75 -9.11 -45.75 -24.60
CA LEU A 75 -9.21 -44.31 -24.39
C LEU A 75 -10.06 -43.98 -23.15
N THR A 76 -11.14 -44.72 -22.93
CA THR A 76 -12.00 -44.54 -21.74
C THR A 76 -11.24 -44.89 -20.46
N ASP A 77 -10.50 -46.00 -20.45
CA ASP A 77 -9.69 -46.42 -19.29
C ASP A 77 -8.56 -45.43 -18.99
N GLU A 78 -7.88 -44.94 -20.03
CA GLU A 78 -6.86 -43.89 -19.91
C GLU A 78 -7.46 -42.57 -19.42
N ASN A 79 -8.62 -42.16 -19.94
CA ASN A 79 -9.33 -40.96 -19.49
C ASN A 79 -9.72 -41.07 -18.01
N MET A 80 -10.19 -42.24 -17.56
CA MET A 80 -10.45 -42.51 -16.14
C MET A 80 -9.18 -42.43 -15.30
N LYS A 81 -8.05 -42.97 -15.79
CA LYS A 81 -6.75 -42.87 -15.11
C LYS A 81 -6.30 -41.41 -14.99
N LEU A 82 -6.35 -40.64 -16.07
CA LEU A 82 -6.02 -39.22 -16.08
C LEU A 82 -6.90 -38.43 -15.11
N LYS A 83 -8.22 -38.69 -15.08
CA LYS A 83 -9.14 -38.09 -14.10
C LYS A 83 -8.74 -38.37 -12.65
N ARG A 84 -8.32 -39.62 -12.33
CA ARG A 84 -7.83 -39.96 -10.98
C ARG A 84 -6.54 -39.23 -10.65
N THR A 85 -5.61 -39.13 -11.60
CA THR A 85 -4.36 -38.39 -11.45
C THR A 85 -4.61 -36.91 -11.18
N VAL A 86 -5.47 -36.26 -11.98
CA VAL A 86 -5.85 -34.85 -11.79
C VAL A 86 -6.42 -34.65 -10.40
N LYS A 87 -7.40 -35.45 -9.98
CA LYS A 87 -7.97 -35.37 -8.61
C LYS A 87 -6.92 -35.55 -7.51
N THR A 88 -5.91 -36.38 -7.72
CA THR A 88 -4.83 -36.59 -6.75
C THR A 88 -3.92 -35.36 -6.71
N LYS A 89 -3.58 -34.80 -7.87
CA LYS A 89 -2.77 -33.58 -7.98
C LYS A 89 -3.49 -32.35 -7.44
N ASP A 90 -4.80 -32.24 -7.61
CA ASP A 90 -5.60 -31.18 -7.02
C ASP A 90 -5.55 -31.24 -5.48
N LYS A 91 -5.66 -32.44 -4.90
CA LYS A 91 -5.49 -32.63 -3.44
C LYS A 91 -4.07 -32.30 -2.96
N GLU A 92 -3.05 -32.64 -3.74
CA GLU A 92 -1.67 -32.29 -3.43
C GLU A 92 -1.46 -30.77 -3.48
N LEU A 93 -2.03 -30.09 -4.48
CA LEU A 93 -1.98 -28.64 -4.62
C LEU A 93 -2.70 -27.94 -3.48
N THR A 94 -3.91 -28.36 -3.12
CA THR A 94 -4.64 -27.76 -2.00
C THR A 94 -3.89 -27.94 -0.68
N GLN A 95 -3.28 -29.11 -0.44
CA GLN A 95 -2.44 -29.32 0.73
C GLN A 95 -1.22 -28.39 0.74
N LYS A 96 -0.52 -28.24 -0.39
CA LYS A 96 0.62 -27.32 -0.49
C LYS A 96 0.20 -25.87 -0.26
N THR A 97 -0.98 -25.46 -0.73
CA THR A 97 -1.53 -24.12 -0.46
C THR A 97 -1.71 -23.91 1.05
N LEU A 98 -2.29 -24.87 1.77
CA LEU A 98 -2.45 -24.79 3.22
C LEU A 98 -1.10 -24.73 3.96
N ASP A 99 -0.11 -25.50 3.51
CA ASP A 99 1.23 -25.49 4.09
C ASP A 99 1.92 -24.12 3.87
N ILE A 100 1.76 -23.53 2.68
CA ILE A 100 2.25 -22.18 2.37
C ILE A 100 1.61 -21.15 3.29
N GLU A 101 0.28 -21.18 3.47
CA GLU A 101 -0.44 -20.28 4.37
C GLU A 101 0.03 -20.44 5.83
N ALA A 102 0.25 -21.68 6.29
CA ALA A 102 0.75 -21.95 7.63
C ALA A 102 2.16 -21.41 7.87
N VAL A 103 3.07 -21.58 6.90
CA VAL A 103 4.43 -21.02 6.95
C VAL A 103 4.39 -19.50 6.86
N HIS A 104 3.52 -18.93 6.02
CA HIS A 104 3.32 -17.48 5.94
C HIS A 104 2.88 -16.89 7.29
N GLY A 105 1.92 -17.53 7.96
CA GLY A 105 1.50 -17.12 9.30
C GLY A 105 2.61 -17.26 10.37
N GLN A 106 3.55 -18.19 10.21
CA GLN A 106 4.74 -18.26 11.07
C GLN A 106 5.70 -17.09 10.79
N LEU A 107 5.95 -16.80 9.52
CA LEU A 107 6.81 -15.69 9.09
C LEU A 107 6.30 -14.35 9.64
N GLU A 108 5.00 -14.07 9.51
CA GLU A 108 4.40 -12.84 10.04
C GLU A 108 4.60 -12.68 11.55
N ARG A 109 4.42 -13.76 12.33
CA ARG A 109 4.63 -13.75 13.78
C ARG A 109 6.08 -13.42 14.14
N VAL A 110 7.03 -14.02 13.42
CA VAL A 110 8.47 -13.75 13.61
C VAL A 110 8.80 -12.31 13.21
N CYS A 111 8.27 -11.80 12.10
CA CYS A 111 8.46 -10.41 11.68
C CYS A 111 7.97 -9.42 12.76
N LYS A 112 6.78 -9.65 13.34
CA LYS A 112 6.24 -8.84 14.43
C LYS A 112 7.15 -8.88 15.66
N LEU A 113 7.58 -10.08 16.08
CA LEU A 113 8.49 -10.23 17.22
C LEU A 113 9.84 -9.53 16.97
N ASN A 114 10.40 -9.68 15.77
CA ASN A 114 11.67 -9.04 15.40
C ASN A 114 11.56 -7.51 15.42
N CYS A 115 10.46 -6.95 14.91
CA CYS A 115 10.20 -5.52 14.97
C CYS A 115 10.18 -5.02 16.42
N THR A 116 9.45 -5.70 17.31
CA THR A 116 9.42 -5.36 18.75
C THR A 116 10.80 -5.49 19.41
N LEU A 117 11.58 -6.52 19.08
CA LEU A 117 12.93 -6.69 19.60
C LEU A 117 13.87 -5.58 19.13
N ARG A 118 13.80 -5.17 17.86
CA ARG A 118 14.56 -4.03 17.33
C ARG A 118 14.21 -2.74 18.06
N GLN A 119 12.92 -2.46 18.26
CA GLN A 119 12.46 -1.29 19.01
C GLN A 119 12.99 -1.29 20.45
N LYS A 120 12.90 -2.43 21.15
CA LYS A 120 13.44 -2.59 22.51
C LYS A 120 14.96 -2.41 22.55
N ASN A 121 15.67 -2.94 21.56
CA ASN A 121 17.11 -2.80 21.46
C ASN A 121 17.52 -1.33 21.24
N THR A 122 16.84 -0.61 20.35
CA THR A 122 17.06 0.82 20.15
C THR A 122 16.80 1.62 21.43
N PHE A 123 15.69 1.34 22.13
CA PHE A 123 15.39 2.00 23.40
C PHE A 123 16.48 1.73 24.46
N SER A 124 16.88 0.48 24.63
CA SER A 124 17.93 0.08 25.57
C SER A 124 19.28 0.69 25.21
N SER A 125 19.63 0.73 23.92
CA SER A 125 20.87 1.35 23.42
C SER A 125 20.89 2.85 23.73
N ASN A 126 19.80 3.56 23.45
CA ASN A 126 19.68 4.99 23.74
C ASN A 126 19.72 5.28 25.25
N GLN A 127 19.11 4.43 26.07
CA GLN A 127 19.21 4.54 27.53
C GLN A 127 20.65 4.35 28.00
N THR A 128 21.36 3.35 27.46
CA THR A 128 22.77 3.09 27.81
C THR A 128 23.66 4.26 27.43
N GLN A 129 23.44 4.85 26.24
CA GLN A 129 24.17 6.03 25.80
C GLN A 129 23.92 7.25 26.71
N ARG A 130 22.66 7.49 27.12
CA ARG A 130 22.33 8.57 28.06
C ARG A 130 23.03 8.38 29.41
N LEU A 131 22.95 7.19 29.99
CA LEU A 131 23.62 6.87 31.25
C LEU A 131 25.15 6.99 31.13
N MET A 132 25.72 6.67 29.97
CA MET A 132 27.16 6.82 29.72
C MET A 132 27.58 8.29 29.72
N VAL A 133 26.79 9.18 29.11
CA VAL A 133 27.04 10.64 29.13
C VAL A 133 26.91 11.18 30.54
N GLU A 134 25.84 10.86 31.26
CA GLU A 134 25.64 11.28 32.66
C GLU A 134 26.79 10.81 33.56
N LYS A 135 27.23 9.56 33.37
CA LYS A 135 28.39 9.02 34.09
C LYS A 135 29.65 9.84 33.79
N PHE A 136 29.91 10.14 32.52
CA PHE A 136 31.07 10.93 32.12
C PHE A 136 31.05 12.33 32.75
N ASP A 137 29.90 13.00 32.74
CA ASP A 137 29.74 14.33 33.36
C ASP A 137 30.00 14.29 34.87
N LEU A 138 29.53 13.25 35.57
CA LEU A 138 29.80 13.05 36.99
C LEU A 138 31.28 12.74 37.27
N GLU A 139 31.95 11.95 36.42
CA GLU A 139 33.38 11.68 36.53
C GLU A 139 34.22 12.95 36.35
N VAL A 140 33.86 13.82 35.41
CA VAL A 140 34.52 15.12 35.21
C VAL A 140 34.32 16.01 36.44
N GLN A 141 33.09 16.14 36.94
CA GLN A 141 32.80 16.94 38.15
C GLN A 141 33.55 16.41 39.38
N LEU A 142 33.62 15.09 39.56
CA LEU A 142 34.37 14.47 40.64
C LEU A 142 35.85 14.85 40.55
N LYS A 143 36.44 14.74 39.36
CA LYS A 143 37.86 15.06 39.13
C LYS A 143 38.18 16.55 39.36
N GLU A 144 37.27 17.45 38.98
CA GLU A 144 37.40 18.88 39.30
C GLU A 144 37.42 19.14 40.82
N LYS A 145 36.53 18.46 41.56
CA LYS A 145 36.47 18.57 43.02
C LYS A 145 37.70 17.96 43.69
N GLU A 146 38.20 16.82 43.21
CA GLU A 146 39.45 16.21 43.68
C GLU A 146 40.65 17.14 43.48
N ASN A 147 40.74 17.79 42.31
CA ASN A 147 41.78 18.78 42.03
C ASN A 147 41.69 19.98 42.97
N PHE A 148 40.47 20.48 43.25
CA PHE A 148 40.27 21.58 44.20
C PHE A 148 40.70 21.19 45.62
N ILE A 149 40.34 19.99 46.08
CA ILE A 149 40.76 19.46 47.38
C ILE A 149 42.29 19.35 47.45
N THR A 150 42.92 18.85 46.39
CA THR A 150 44.39 18.71 46.31
C THR A 150 45.06 20.10 46.39
N HIS A 151 44.60 21.05 45.60
CA HIS A 151 45.10 22.43 45.63
C HIS A 151 44.91 23.09 47.02
N MET A 152 43.77 22.87 47.67
CA MET A 152 43.54 23.35 49.04
C MET A 152 44.50 22.71 50.05
N LYS A 153 44.77 21.41 49.92
CA LYS A 153 45.75 20.71 50.78
C LYS A 153 47.16 21.24 50.59
N ASP A 154 47.56 21.52 49.35
CA ASP A 154 48.88 22.08 49.04
C ASP A 154 49.06 23.47 49.66
N ARG A 155 48.05 24.36 49.53
CA ARG A 155 48.08 25.69 50.17
C ARG A 155 48.16 25.62 51.69
N VAL A 156 47.43 24.70 52.31
CA VAL A 156 47.51 24.49 53.77
C VAL A 156 48.90 23.95 54.15
N ALA A 157 49.50 23.06 53.35
CA ALA A 157 50.85 22.59 53.60
C ALA A 157 51.91 23.70 53.47
N ASP A 158 51.75 24.59 52.48
CA ASP A 158 52.61 25.77 52.30
C ASP A 158 52.49 26.75 53.49
N ASP A 159 51.26 27.03 53.95
CA ASP A 159 51.01 27.90 55.10
C ASP A 159 51.64 27.32 56.39
N LEU A 160 51.64 25.99 56.57
CA LEU A 160 52.29 25.32 57.72
C LEU A 160 53.83 25.24 57.60
N THR A 161 54.41 25.37 56.41
CA THR A 161 55.86 25.29 56.19
C THR A 161 56.55 26.66 56.08
N SER A 162 55.78 27.75 55.94
CA SER A 162 56.31 29.12 56.00
C SER A 162 56.53 29.61 57.45
N PRO A 163 57.72 30.13 57.82
CA PRO A 163 57.95 30.69 59.16
C PRO A 163 57.21 32.03 59.28
N THR A 164 56.30 32.13 60.23
CA THR A 164 55.57 33.35 60.60
C THR A 164 56.51 34.56 60.76
N THR A 165 56.32 35.60 59.94
CA THR A 165 56.73 36.97 60.28
C THR A 165 55.49 37.86 60.33
N PRO A 166 55.21 38.56 61.46
CA PRO A 166 54.07 39.44 61.56
C PRO A 166 54.46 40.82 61.04
N THR A 167 53.98 41.20 59.84
CA THR A 167 54.23 42.57 59.34
C THR A 167 53.05 43.14 58.56
N ASN A 168 52.35 44.08 59.22
CA ASN A 168 51.60 45.25 58.72
C ASN A 168 50.49 45.07 57.65
N PRO A 169 49.20 45.28 58.01
CA PRO A 169 48.06 45.11 57.11
C PRO A 169 47.45 46.46 56.67
N ILE A 170 48.11 47.28 55.84
CA ILE A 170 47.47 48.53 55.38
C ILE A 170 47.56 48.81 53.86
N ASN A 171 48.49 48.24 53.09
CA ASN A 171 48.68 48.69 51.68
C ASN A 171 48.36 47.70 50.55
N ASP A 172 47.98 46.45 50.82
CA ASP A 172 47.76 45.45 49.75
C ASP A 172 46.31 45.22 49.34
N LEU A 173 45.34 45.95 49.91
CA LEU A 173 43.91 45.73 49.60
C LEU A 173 43.47 46.26 48.22
N ASN A 174 44.26 47.11 47.56
CA ASN A 174 43.80 47.84 46.37
C ASN A 174 44.23 47.24 45.02
N MET A 175 45.05 46.17 45.01
CA MET A 175 45.49 45.51 43.76
C MET A 175 44.79 44.17 43.50
N PHE A 176 44.18 43.56 44.52
CA PHE A 176 43.43 42.31 44.40
C PHE A 176 41.97 42.50 43.94
N GLU A 177 41.40 43.69 44.09
CA GLU A 177 40.04 44.02 43.61
C GLU A 177 39.92 43.97 42.07
N ALA A 178 41.03 44.16 41.34
CA ALA A 178 41.03 44.13 39.87
C ALA A 178 40.88 42.70 39.29
N HIS A 179 41.17 41.67 40.08
CA HIS A 179 41.13 40.26 39.65
C HIS A 179 40.18 39.39 40.49
N GLN A 180 39.41 40.01 41.39
CA GLN A 180 38.36 39.29 42.10
C GLN A 180 37.23 38.95 41.12
N PRO A 181 36.86 37.68 40.96
CA PRO A 181 35.71 37.30 40.14
C PRO A 181 34.48 38.08 40.63
N ARG A 182 33.93 38.94 39.76
CA ARG A 182 32.77 39.79 40.09
C ARG A 182 31.49 38.99 40.35
N PHE A 183 31.49 37.72 39.94
CA PHE A 183 30.41 36.77 40.10
C PHE A 183 30.90 35.56 40.88
N SER A 184 30.07 35.08 41.79
CA SER A 184 30.23 33.74 42.35
C SER A 184 30.13 32.69 41.25
N LEU A 185 30.73 31.52 41.47
CA LEU A 185 30.62 30.39 40.54
C LEU A 185 29.15 29.99 40.30
N GLU A 186 28.30 30.17 41.31
CA GLU A 186 26.86 29.89 41.24
C GLU A 186 26.14 30.89 40.33
N GLU A 187 26.42 32.18 40.48
CA GLU A 187 25.89 33.22 39.58
C GLU A 187 26.35 33.00 38.14
N LEU A 188 27.61 32.61 37.93
CA LEU A 188 28.11 32.30 36.58
C LEU A 188 27.38 31.09 35.98
N ARG A 189 27.13 30.05 36.77
CA ARG A 189 26.35 28.88 36.34
C ARG A 189 24.92 29.26 36.01
N GLN A 190 24.28 30.06 36.85
CA GLN A 190 22.93 30.56 36.63
C GLN A 190 22.85 31.39 35.34
N VAL A 191 23.76 32.35 35.15
CA VAL A 191 23.82 33.17 33.94
C VAL A 191 24.08 32.32 32.68
N LEU A 192 24.94 31.31 32.76
CA LEU A 192 25.18 30.40 31.65
C LEU A 192 23.95 29.53 31.33
N TRP A 193 23.22 29.11 32.36
CA TRP A 193 21.98 28.37 32.20
C TRP A 193 20.89 29.24 31.56
N GLU A 194 20.66 30.44 32.10
CA GLU A 194 19.74 31.43 31.53
C GLU A 194 20.10 31.79 30.09
N ARG A 195 21.39 31.98 29.79
CA ARG A 195 21.87 32.20 28.42
C ARG A 195 21.55 31.02 27.50
N ASN A 196 21.73 29.78 27.96
CA ASN A 196 21.46 28.59 27.14
C ASN A 196 19.96 28.37 26.93
N ASP A 197 19.13 28.63 27.95
CA ASP A 197 17.67 28.60 27.86
C ASP A 197 17.15 29.66 26.88
N LEU A 198 17.64 30.90 27.01
CA LEU A 198 17.33 31.99 26.08
C LEU A 198 17.80 31.69 24.66
N LYS A 199 18.96 31.04 24.49
CA LYS A 199 19.43 30.62 23.18
C LYS A 199 18.52 29.58 22.54
N THR A 200 17.98 28.65 23.34
CA THR A 200 17.02 27.64 22.87
C THR A 200 15.71 28.32 22.44
N LYS A 201 15.16 29.19 23.28
CA LYS A 201 13.97 29.99 22.95
C LYS A 201 14.17 30.89 21.73
N LEU A 202 15.35 31.49 21.59
CA LEU A 202 15.69 32.29 20.42
C LEU A 202 15.67 31.44 19.15
N MET A 203 16.25 30.24 19.19
CA MET A 203 16.20 29.31 18.05
C MET A 203 14.77 28.91 17.70
N GLU A 204 13.92 28.60 18.68
CA GLU A 204 12.51 28.25 18.45
C GLU A 204 11.76 29.42 17.79
N VAL A 205 11.91 30.63 18.31
CA VAL A 205 11.29 31.84 17.73
C VAL A 205 11.84 32.15 16.34
N GLU A 206 13.14 32.00 16.11
CA GLU A 206 13.75 32.15 14.79
C GLU A 206 13.24 31.11 13.78
N GLU A 207 12.95 29.88 14.23
CA GLU A 207 12.34 28.82 13.42
C GLU A 207 10.88 29.14 13.11
N GLU A 208 10.08 29.55 14.10
CA GLU A 208 8.70 30.00 13.87
C GLU A 208 8.64 31.17 12.88
N LEU A 209 9.50 32.17 13.04
CA LEU A 209 9.60 33.29 12.10
C LEU A 209 10.03 32.85 10.69
N ARG A 210 10.90 31.83 10.59
CA ARG A 210 11.27 31.25 9.29
C ARG A 210 10.08 30.58 8.64
N LEU A 211 9.29 29.81 9.39
CA LEU A 211 8.08 29.15 8.90
C LEU A 211 7.04 30.17 8.43
N PHE A 212 6.80 31.25 9.18
CA PHE A 212 5.86 32.29 8.75
C PHE A 212 6.34 33.04 7.50
N LYS A 213 7.65 33.27 7.37
CA LYS A 213 8.22 33.89 6.18
C LYS A 213 8.14 32.98 4.94
N GLU A 214 8.44 31.69 5.09
CA GLU A 214 8.25 30.70 4.03
C GLU A 214 6.77 30.57 3.63
N GLN A 215 5.85 30.66 4.58
CA GLN A 215 4.41 30.63 4.31
C GLN A 215 3.93 31.87 3.52
N GLU A 216 4.45 33.07 3.81
CA GLU A 216 4.17 34.29 3.03
C GLU A 216 4.77 34.24 1.60
N ASP A 217 5.91 33.56 1.42
CA ASP A 217 6.55 33.37 0.11
C ASP A 217 5.85 32.27 -0.72
N ASP A 218 5.33 31.21 -0.09
CA ASP A 218 4.55 30.13 -0.74
C ASP A 218 3.17 30.62 -1.22
N GLU A 219 2.50 31.53 -0.50
CA GLU A 219 1.24 32.15 -0.98
C GLU A 219 1.45 33.06 -2.21
N ASN A 220 2.65 33.67 -2.36
CA ASN A 220 2.96 34.56 -3.48
C ASN A 220 3.64 33.86 -4.68
N ASN A 221 4.26 32.69 -4.49
CA ASN A 221 5.02 31.98 -5.54
C ASN A 221 4.61 30.52 -5.75
N ALA A 222 3.40 30.09 -5.36
CA ALA A 222 2.90 28.76 -5.69
C ALA A 222 2.96 28.53 -7.22
N PRO A 223 3.81 27.60 -7.72
CA PRO A 223 3.80 27.23 -9.12
C PRO A 223 2.44 26.58 -9.40
N VAL A 224 1.69 27.15 -10.35
CA VAL A 224 0.46 26.53 -10.86
C VAL A 224 0.83 25.11 -11.32
N GLU A 225 0.41 24.12 -10.53
CA GLU A 225 0.62 22.71 -10.83
C GLU A 225 0.12 22.44 -12.26
N GLY A 226 0.94 21.67 -13.00
CA GLY A 226 0.76 21.43 -14.42
C GLY A 226 -0.63 20.90 -14.80
N PRO A 227 -0.92 20.77 -16.11
CA PRO A 227 -2.24 20.35 -16.57
C PRO A 227 -2.69 19.07 -15.85
N ILE A 228 -3.76 19.19 -15.09
CA ILE A 228 -4.35 18.14 -14.26
C ILE A 228 -4.47 16.87 -15.12
N PRO A 229 -3.95 15.71 -14.67
CA PRO A 229 -4.13 14.45 -15.38
C PRO A 229 -5.62 14.22 -15.63
N LEU A 230 -5.99 14.01 -16.90
CA LEU A 230 -7.38 13.75 -17.29
C LEU A 230 -7.93 12.60 -16.43
N GLU A 231 -9.01 12.86 -15.69
CA GLU A 231 -9.63 11.82 -14.90
C GLU A 231 -10.06 10.65 -15.80
N PRO A 232 -9.88 9.39 -15.36
CA PRO A 232 -10.35 8.23 -16.10
C PRO A 232 -11.85 8.37 -16.43
N GLU A 233 -12.22 8.08 -17.68
CA GLU A 233 -13.58 8.28 -18.21
C GLU A 233 -14.69 7.62 -17.36
N GLU A 234 -14.34 6.58 -16.58
CA GLU A 234 -15.23 5.89 -15.65
C GLU A 234 -15.81 6.80 -14.54
N LYS A 235 -15.14 7.91 -14.19
CA LYS A 235 -15.62 8.86 -13.18
C LYS A 235 -16.56 9.94 -13.75
N LEU A 236 -16.40 10.28 -15.03
CA LEU A 236 -17.19 11.32 -15.69
C LEU A 236 -18.61 10.85 -16.01
N TYR A 237 -18.73 9.58 -16.37
CA TYR A 237 -20.01 8.92 -16.56
C TYR A 237 -20.21 7.97 -15.40
N GLY A 238 -20.79 8.49 -14.31
CA GLY A 238 -21.10 7.70 -13.13
C GLY A 238 -21.67 6.35 -13.53
N GLN A 239 -20.86 5.30 -13.35
CA GLN A 239 -21.23 3.93 -13.63
C GLN A 239 -22.58 3.71 -12.94
N LYS A 240 -23.63 3.40 -13.71
CA LYS A 240 -24.93 3.03 -13.15
C LYS A 240 -24.66 1.83 -12.26
N ARG A 241 -24.55 2.07 -10.95
CA ARG A 241 -24.28 1.01 -9.98
C ARG A 241 -25.48 0.09 -10.04
N ASP A 242 -25.29 -1.08 -10.64
CA ASP A 242 -26.22 -2.17 -10.48
C ASP A 242 -26.46 -2.36 -8.98
N GLU A 243 -27.74 -2.50 -8.59
CA GLU A 243 -28.10 -2.60 -7.18
C GLU A 243 -27.27 -3.70 -6.52
N SER A 244 -26.53 -3.35 -5.46
CA SER A 244 -25.77 -4.33 -4.68
C SER A 244 -26.68 -5.50 -4.31
N LYS A 245 -26.15 -6.73 -4.37
CA LYS A 245 -26.90 -7.96 -4.04
C LYS A 245 -27.55 -7.89 -2.65
N ILE A 246 -26.95 -7.12 -1.75
CA ILE A 246 -27.52 -6.80 -0.43
C ILE A 246 -28.79 -5.95 -0.57
N ARG A 247 -28.77 -4.87 -1.36
CA ARG A 247 -29.98 -4.07 -1.66
C ARG A 247 -31.07 -4.92 -2.29
N GLN A 248 -30.73 -5.78 -3.25
CA GLN A 248 -31.69 -6.72 -3.86
C GLN A 248 -32.31 -7.67 -2.82
N PHE A 249 -31.50 -8.17 -1.88
CA PHE A 249 -31.97 -9.01 -0.77
C PHE A 249 -32.95 -8.26 0.14
N PHE A 250 -32.60 -7.05 0.58
CA PHE A 250 -33.48 -6.27 1.46
C PHE A 250 -34.79 -5.88 0.76
N ARG A 251 -34.72 -5.54 -0.53
CA ARG A 251 -35.89 -5.27 -1.38
C ARG A 251 -36.80 -6.50 -1.52
N PHE A 252 -36.22 -7.69 -1.63
CA PHE A 252 -36.96 -8.94 -1.66
C PHE A 252 -37.64 -9.27 -0.32
N VAL A 253 -36.95 -9.04 0.80
CA VAL A 253 -37.44 -9.40 2.15
C VAL A 253 -38.51 -8.42 2.65
N PHE A 254 -38.36 -7.13 2.38
CA PHE A 254 -39.15 -6.07 3.01
C PHE A 254 -39.93 -5.18 2.02
N GLY A 255 -39.79 -5.42 0.71
CA GLY A 255 -40.41 -4.61 -0.34
C GLY A 255 -39.61 -3.35 -0.70
N ASP A 256 -40.05 -2.65 -1.75
CA ASP A 256 -39.45 -1.39 -2.19
C ASP A 256 -39.71 -0.27 -1.17
N TYR A 257 -38.66 0.38 -0.69
CA TYR A 257 -38.76 1.61 0.09
C TYR A 257 -38.67 2.83 -0.84
N PRO A 258 -39.45 3.89 -0.63
CA PRO A 258 -39.29 5.12 -1.40
C PRO A 258 -37.91 5.72 -1.10
N THR A 259 -37.19 6.09 -2.16
CA THR A 259 -35.89 6.76 -2.09
C THR A 259 -36.05 8.10 -1.36
N ALA A 260 -35.09 8.44 -0.48
CA ALA A 260 -35.15 9.53 0.51
C ALA A 260 -35.36 10.97 -0.02
N ALA A 261 -35.67 11.17 -1.30
CA ALA A 261 -35.95 12.48 -1.88
C ALA A 261 -37.40 12.96 -1.68
N THR A 262 -38.29 12.16 -1.05
CA THR A 262 -39.72 12.53 -0.93
C THR A 262 -40.36 12.21 0.42
N ALA A 263 -39.58 11.88 1.46
CA ALA A 263 -40.12 11.56 2.78
C ALA A 263 -40.09 12.79 3.70
N VAL A 264 -41.04 13.71 3.50
CA VAL A 264 -41.51 14.60 4.56
C VAL A 264 -42.93 14.13 4.91
N ASP A 265 -43.16 13.90 6.19
CA ASP A 265 -44.41 13.43 6.80
C ASP A 265 -44.87 12.00 6.47
N THR A 266 -44.52 11.07 7.36
CA THR A 266 -45.45 10.14 8.03
C THR A 266 -44.66 9.18 8.92
N LEU A 267 -44.50 9.55 10.20
CA LEU A 267 -44.28 8.58 11.28
C LEU A 267 -45.59 7.81 11.50
N SER A 268 -45.46 6.50 11.70
CA SER A 268 -46.53 5.50 11.90
C SER A 268 -47.01 4.80 10.63
N THR A 269 -46.31 3.72 10.25
CA THR A 269 -46.91 2.42 9.86
C THR A 269 -45.77 1.41 9.71
N VAL A 270 -45.78 0.35 10.51
CA VAL A 270 -44.94 -0.83 10.27
C VAL A 270 -45.56 -1.58 9.09
N PRO A 271 -44.87 -1.75 7.93
CA PRO A 271 -45.42 -2.54 6.84
C PRO A 271 -45.34 -4.03 7.24
N GLY A 272 -46.48 -4.56 7.71
CA GLY A 272 -46.66 -5.93 8.16
C GLY A 272 -46.76 -6.96 7.03
N ASN A 273 -45.78 -7.01 6.12
CA ASN A 273 -45.71 -8.07 5.11
C ASN A 273 -44.27 -8.57 4.91
N VAL A 274 -43.75 -9.29 5.90
CA VAL A 274 -42.54 -10.11 5.73
C VAL A 274 -42.94 -11.34 4.92
N ARG A 275 -42.33 -11.54 3.74
CA ARG A 275 -42.53 -12.78 2.96
C ARG A 275 -42.00 -13.95 3.80
N LYS A 276 -42.87 -14.89 4.19
CA LYS A 276 -42.48 -16.07 4.99
C LYS A 276 -41.49 -16.93 4.19
N PHE A 277 -40.31 -17.15 4.76
CA PHE A 277 -39.37 -18.15 4.28
C PHE A 277 -39.91 -19.55 4.59
N PRO A 278 -39.83 -20.53 3.65
CA PRO A 278 -39.98 -21.93 4.01
C PRO A 278 -38.70 -22.35 4.74
N PHE A 279 -38.67 -22.20 6.07
CA PHE A 279 -37.58 -22.73 6.87
C PHE A 279 -37.67 -24.25 6.94
N ILE A 280 -36.60 -24.88 6.45
CA ILE A 280 -36.12 -26.21 6.81
C ILE A 280 -36.37 -26.42 8.31
N THR A 281 -37.34 -27.26 8.63
CA THR A 281 -37.56 -27.82 9.96
C THR A 281 -37.66 -29.32 9.78
N ASP A 282 -36.51 -29.99 9.84
CA ASP A 282 -36.41 -31.44 10.09
C ASP A 282 -34.98 -31.74 10.58
N VAL A 283 -34.67 -31.30 11.79
CA VAL A 283 -33.68 -31.95 12.64
C VAL A 283 -34.19 -31.85 14.07
N LEU A 284 -34.76 -32.98 14.53
CA LEU A 284 -35.14 -33.39 15.90
C LEU A 284 -36.58 -33.92 15.97
N ARG A 285 -36.77 -35.11 15.40
CA ARG A 285 -37.57 -36.18 16.01
C ARG A 285 -36.91 -37.52 15.70
#